data_AF-T0FPQ4-F1
#
_entry.id   AF-T0FPQ4-F1
#
_cell.length_a   1.000
_cell.length_b   1.000
_cell.length_c   1.000
_cell.angle_alpha   90.00
_cell.angle_beta   90.00
_cell.angle_gamma   90.00
#
_symmetry.space_group_name_H-M   'P 1'
#
loop_
_entity.id
_entity.type
_entity.pdbx_description
1 polymer ?
#
loop_
_entity_poly.entity_id
_entity_poly.type
_entity_poly.pdbx_seq_one_letter_code
_entity_poly.pdbx_strand_id
1 'polypeptide(L)'
;MKTMNLQKIGILILLCFLNQLQAKEKGHYHNLTKALQNPMDVRTLDLRDNQLTNFPKEIGNLKELRELYLSDNQLKTIPKEIGNLQKLQALYLKNNKLITLPNEIGKLQKLHTLNSYDIPALKSQEKKIQKLIPKASIDFIDIKR
;
A
#
# COMPACT_ATOMS: atom_id res chain seq x y z
N MET A 1 -4.74 10.92 55.62
CA MET A 1 -4.56 10.38 54.25
C MET A 1 -5.65 10.95 53.35
N LYS A 2 -5.30 11.77 52.35
CA LYS A 2 -6.26 12.33 51.38
C LYS A 2 -6.72 11.19 50.46
N THR A 3 -8.02 10.91 50.45
CA THR A 3 -8.65 9.92 49.58
C THR A 3 -8.50 10.35 48.12
N MET A 4 -7.88 9.50 47.31
CA MET A 4 -7.70 9.73 45.88
C MET A 4 -9.07 9.54 45.20
N ASN A 5 -9.64 10.63 44.67
CA ASN A 5 -10.97 10.61 44.05
C ASN A 5 -10.95 9.67 42.82
N LEU A 6 -11.78 8.62 42.87
CA LEU A 6 -11.96 7.60 41.83
C LEU A 6 -12.28 8.20 40.45
N GLN A 7 -12.90 9.38 40.39
CA GLN A 7 -13.21 10.11 39.15
C GLN A 7 -11.95 10.69 38.47
N LYS A 8 -10.90 11.05 39.23
CA LYS A 8 -9.63 11.53 38.66
C LYS A 8 -8.79 10.39 38.08
N ILE A 9 -8.89 9.20 38.67
CA ILE A 9 -8.24 7.98 38.18
C ILE A 9 -8.93 7.51 36.89
N GLY A 10 -10.27 7.57 36.82
CA GLY A 10 -11.03 7.24 35.61
C GLY A 10 -10.71 8.13 34.40
N ILE A 11 -10.55 9.45 34.61
CA ILE A 11 -10.18 10.39 33.54
C ILE A 11 -8.74 10.20 33.08
N LEU A 12 -7.81 9.93 34.01
CA LEU A 12 -6.41 9.68 33.67
C LEU A 12 -6.24 8.35 32.91
N ILE A 13 -6.99 7.30 33.29
CA ILE A 13 -7.02 6.01 32.57
C ILE A 13 -7.65 6.19 31.18
N LEU A 14 -8.71 7.00 31.02
CA LEU A 14 -9.32 7.28 29.72
C LEU A 14 -8.35 8.03 28.78
N LEU A 15 -7.57 8.97 29.32
CA LEU A 15 -6.50 9.66 28.59
C LEU A 15 -5.29 8.74 28.33
N CYS A 16 -4.99 7.78 29.22
CA CYS A 16 -3.95 6.77 28.99
C CYS A 16 -4.34 5.76 27.91
N PHE A 17 -5.61 5.35 27.81
CA PHE A 17 -6.09 4.51 26.70
C PHE A 17 -6.13 5.29 25.37
N LEU A 18 -6.40 6.60 25.40
CA LEU A 18 -6.25 7.48 24.23
C LEU A 18 -4.79 7.67 23.81
N ASN A 19 -3.81 7.58 24.73
CA ASN A 19 -2.38 7.70 24.45
C ASN A 19 -1.69 6.35 24.13
N GLN A 20 -2.27 5.21 24.52
CA GLN A 20 -1.81 3.88 24.07
C GLN A 20 -2.33 3.51 22.66
N LEU A 21 -3.27 4.28 22.12
CA LEU A 21 -3.28 4.62 20.69
C LEU A 21 -2.09 5.55 20.40
N GLN A 22 -0.87 5.00 20.50
CA GLN A 22 0.32 5.66 19.97
C GLN A 22 -0.03 6.13 18.56
N ALA A 23 0.18 7.42 18.30
CA ALA A 23 -0.07 8.12 17.05
C ALA A 23 0.01 7.16 15.85
N LYS A 24 -1.14 6.63 15.43
CA LYS A 24 -1.29 6.01 14.11
C LYS A 24 -0.96 7.16 13.18
N GLU A 25 0.24 7.18 12.59
CA GLU A 25 0.57 8.14 11.54
C GLU A 25 -0.62 8.12 10.59
N LYS A 26 -1.37 9.23 10.55
CA LYS A 26 -2.77 9.21 10.14
C LYS A 26 -2.86 8.68 8.71
N GLY A 27 -3.31 7.44 8.59
CA GLY A 27 -3.47 6.77 7.31
C GLY A 27 -2.32 5.90 6.81
N HIS A 28 -1.34 5.60 7.65
CA HIS A 28 -0.31 4.59 7.37
C HIS A 28 -0.72 3.26 8.01
N TYR A 29 -0.73 2.19 7.21
CA TYR A 29 -1.16 0.86 7.61
C TYR A 29 -0.13 -0.18 7.17
N HIS A 30 0.10 -1.17 8.03
CA HIS A 30 1.02 -2.29 7.75
C HIS A 30 0.30 -3.65 7.71
N ASN A 31 -1.03 -3.61 7.70
CA ASN A 31 -1.88 -4.80 7.78
C ASN A 31 -3.12 -4.60 6.91
N LEU A 32 -3.29 -5.48 5.94
CA LEU A 32 -4.35 -5.38 4.94
C LEU A 32 -5.75 -5.44 5.57
N THR A 33 -5.97 -6.31 6.55
CA THR A 33 -7.27 -6.43 7.24
C THR A 33 -7.64 -5.13 7.94
N LYS A 34 -6.70 -4.51 8.67
CA LYS A 34 -6.93 -3.21 9.33
C LYS A 34 -7.15 -2.08 8.32
N ALA A 35 -6.45 -2.12 7.18
CA ALA A 35 -6.62 -1.14 6.11
C ALA A 35 -8.01 -1.23 5.48
N LEU A 36 -8.49 -2.45 5.19
CA LEU A 36 -9.81 -2.71 4.61
C LEU A 36 -10.96 -2.36 5.56
N GLN A 37 -10.75 -2.39 6.87
CA GLN A 37 -11.72 -1.91 7.86
C GLN A 37 -11.86 -0.38 7.88
N ASN A 38 -10.88 0.36 7.35
CA ASN A 38 -10.85 1.82 7.39
C ASN A 38 -10.50 2.40 6.01
N PRO A 39 -11.25 2.06 4.95
CA PRO A 39 -10.84 2.30 3.56
C PRO A 39 -10.73 3.78 3.19
N MET A 40 -11.49 4.64 3.88
CA MET A 40 -11.45 6.09 3.71
C MET A 40 -10.26 6.74 4.43
N ASP A 41 -9.55 6.00 5.28
CA ASP A 41 -8.45 6.50 6.10
C ASP A 41 -7.08 6.04 5.63
N VAL A 42 -6.98 5.06 4.73
CA VAL A 42 -5.68 4.58 4.23
C VAL A 42 -5.11 5.56 3.21
N ARG A 43 -3.86 6.00 3.40
CA ARG A 43 -3.08 6.81 2.45
C ARG A 43 -1.81 6.06 2.05
N THR A 44 -1.20 5.35 2.98
CA THR A 44 -0.06 4.46 2.72
C THR A 44 -0.37 3.08 3.28
N LEU A 45 -0.14 2.06 2.45
CA LEU A 45 -0.26 0.66 2.83
C LEU A 45 1.07 -0.03 2.54
N ASP A 46 1.76 -0.43 3.60
CA ASP A 46 3.03 -1.13 3.54
C ASP A 46 2.85 -2.61 3.88
N LEU A 47 3.04 -3.47 2.90
CA LEU A 47 2.91 -4.91 3.02
C LEU A 47 4.18 -5.61 2.52
N ARG A 48 5.34 -4.94 2.62
CA ARG A 48 6.62 -5.56 2.27
C ARG A 48 6.90 -6.76 3.14
N ASP A 49 7.59 -7.77 2.60
CA ASP A 49 8.03 -8.96 3.35
C ASP A 49 6.91 -9.68 4.12
N ASN A 50 5.79 -9.94 3.42
CA ASN A 50 4.61 -10.61 4.00
C ASN A 50 4.30 -11.97 3.34
N GLN A 51 5.19 -12.46 2.48
CA GLN A 51 5.03 -13.73 1.74
C GLN A 51 3.70 -13.84 0.96
N LEU A 52 3.10 -12.72 0.58
CA LEU A 52 1.81 -12.67 -0.10
C LEU A 52 1.92 -13.36 -1.47
N THR A 53 1.07 -14.34 -1.72
CA THR A 53 1.01 -15.05 -3.01
C THR A 53 -0.04 -14.46 -3.94
N ASN A 54 -1.06 -13.83 -3.37
CA ASN A 54 -2.17 -13.19 -4.07
C ASN A 54 -2.57 -11.90 -3.33
N PHE A 55 -3.29 -11.03 -4.01
CA PHE A 55 -3.82 -9.79 -3.43
C PHE A 55 -5.33 -9.68 -3.68
N PRO A 56 -6.15 -9.36 -2.66
CA PRO A 56 -7.61 -9.40 -2.77
C PRO A 56 -8.13 -8.26 -3.66
N LYS A 57 -9.24 -8.51 -4.36
CA LYS A 57 -9.92 -7.50 -5.21
C LYS A 57 -10.39 -6.28 -4.41
N GLU A 58 -10.63 -6.47 -3.11
CA GLU A 58 -11.06 -5.47 -2.15
C GLU A 58 -10.03 -4.32 -1.99
N ILE A 59 -8.79 -4.49 -2.47
CA ILE A 59 -7.83 -3.39 -2.56
C ILE A 59 -8.43 -2.18 -3.28
N GLY A 60 -9.26 -2.40 -4.30
CA GLY A 60 -9.91 -1.33 -5.06
C GLY A 60 -10.84 -0.43 -4.23
N ASN A 61 -11.15 -0.81 -2.98
CA ASN A 61 -11.94 0.00 -2.04
C ASN A 61 -11.10 1.07 -1.35
N LEU A 62 -9.76 0.97 -1.34
CA LEU A 62 -8.86 1.94 -0.68
C LEU A 62 -8.69 3.21 -1.55
N LYS A 63 -9.79 3.90 -1.83
CA LYS A 63 -9.83 5.03 -2.79
C LYS A 63 -8.92 6.20 -2.44
N GLU A 64 -8.54 6.33 -1.17
CA GLU A 64 -7.63 7.35 -0.66
C GLU A 64 -6.15 6.95 -0.68
N LEU A 65 -5.84 5.71 -1.09
CA LEU A 65 -4.47 5.19 -1.14
C LEU A 65 -3.62 5.96 -2.15
N ARG A 66 -2.43 6.35 -1.70
CA ARG A 66 -1.41 7.10 -2.44
C ARG A 66 -0.16 6.25 -2.65
N GLU A 67 0.23 5.50 -1.64
CA GLU A 67 1.43 4.68 -1.68
C GLU A 67 1.10 3.24 -1.31
N LEU A 68 1.53 2.31 -2.17
CA LEU A 68 1.36 0.88 -1.96
C LEU A 68 2.72 0.19 -2.08
N TYR A 69 3.20 -0.35 -0.96
CA TYR A 69 4.44 -1.12 -0.91
C TYR A 69 4.12 -2.60 -0.82
N LEU A 70 4.52 -3.35 -1.85
CA LEU A 70 4.33 -4.80 -1.96
C LEU A 70 5.65 -5.53 -2.24
N SER A 71 6.79 -4.86 -2.11
CA SER A 71 8.09 -5.46 -2.36
C SER A 71 8.35 -6.70 -1.49
N ASP A 72 9.19 -7.61 -1.97
CA ASP A 72 9.62 -8.81 -1.22
C ASP A 72 8.42 -9.71 -0.83
N ASN A 73 7.58 -10.01 -1.82
CA ASN A 73 6.46 -10.93 -1.67
C ASN A 73 6.55 -12.03 -2.75
N GLN A 74 5.49 -12.84 -2.89
CA GLN A 74 5.42 -13.93 -3.86
C GLN A 74 4.27 -13.77 -4.85
N LEU A 75 3.84 -12.52 -5.09
CA LEU A 75 2.68 -12.20 -5.91
C LEU A 75 2.93 -12.64 -7.34
N LYS A 76 1.97 -13.41 -7.89
CA LYS A 76 1.99 -13.83 -9.30
C LYS A 76 1.18 -12.90 -10.20
N THR A 77 0.19 -12.22 -9.63
CA THR A 77 -0.70 -11.29 -10.31
C THR A 77 -1.04 -10.11 -9.40
N ILE A 78 -1.48 -9.00 -10.01
CA ILE A 78 -2.17 -7.89 -9.35
C ILE A 78 -3.62 -7.91 -9.83
N PRO A 79 -4.63 -7.79 -8.93
CA PRO A 79 -6.04 -7.76 -9.32
C PRO A 79 -6.34 -6.54 -10.21
N LYS A 80 -7.27 -6.69 -11.17
CA LYS A 80 -7.68 -5.61 -12.07
C LYS A 80 -8.25 -4.39 -11.33
N GLU A 81 -8.76 -4.62 -10.12
CA GLU A 81 -9.30 -3.61 -9.21
C GLU A 81 -8.24 -2.60 -8.74
N ILE A 82 -6.94 -2.85 -8.98
CA ILE A 82 -5.90 -1.83 -8.83
C ILE A 82 -6.26 -0.55 -9.59
N GLY A 83 -6.93 -0.67 -10.75
CA GLY A 83 -7.38 0.48 -11.53
C GLY A 83 -8.39 1.38 -10.83
N ASN A 84 -8.97 0.96 -9.70
CA ASN A 84 -9.88 1.79 -8.90
C ASN A 84 -9.14 2.78 -7.98
N LEU A 85 -7.82 2.61 -7.80
CA LEU A 85 -7.00 3.44 -6.92
C LEU A 85 -6.60 4.77 -7.60
N GLN A 86 -7.60 5.60 -7.90
CA GLN A 86 -7.43 6.86 -8.67
C GLN A 86 -6.52 7.90 -8.00
N LYS A 87 -6.18 7.71 -6.71
CA LYS A 87 -5.25 8.55 -5.96
C LYS A 87 -3.84 7.95 -5.82
N LEU A 88 -3.60 6.74 -6.34
CA LEU A 88 -2.31 6.07 -6.22
C LEU A 88 -1.24 6.83 -7.00
N GLN A 89 -0.13 7.09 -6.31
CA GLN A 89 0.99 7.91 -6.71
C GLN A 89 2.25 7.06 -6.89
N ALA A 90 2.47 6.12 -5.96
CA ALA A 90 3.61 5.20 -6.00
C ALA A 90 3.17 3.74 -5.75
N LEU A 91 3.70 2.84 -6.57
CA LEU A 91 3.50 1.40 -6.48
C LEU A 91 4.85 0.67 -6.51
N TYR A 92 5.18 -0.02 -5.43
CA TYR A 92 6.43 -0.77 -5.29
C TYR A 92 6.15 -2.27 -5.33
N LEU A 93 6.66 -2.96 -6.35
CA LEU A 93 6.43 -4.37 -6.64
C LEU A 93 7.71 -5.21 -6.65
N LYS A 94 8.88 -4.59 -6.45
CA LYS A 94 10.21 -5.27 -6.47
C LYS A 94 10.20 -6.64 -5.79
N ASN A 95 10.98 -7.59 -6.32
CA ASN A 95 11.13 -8.92 -5.72
C ASN A 95 9.79 -9.64 -5.53
N ASN A 96 9.00 -9.75 -6.60
CA ASN A 96 7.79 -10.56 -6.68
C ASN A 96 7.88 -11.54 -7.87
N LYS A 97 6.91 -12.44 -7.99
CA LYS A 97 6.82 -13.46 -9.06
C LYS A 97 5.84 -13.05 -10.17
N LEU A 98 5.64 -11.73 -10.37
CA LEU A 98 4.64 -11.20 -11.30
C LEU A 98 5.02 -11.55 -12.73
N ILE A 99 4.06 -12.07 -13.49
CA ILE A 99 4.25 -12.38 -14.91
C ILE A 99 3.77 -11.24 -15.80
N THR A 100 2.78 -10.47 -15.34
CA THR A 100 2.21 -9.33 -16.07
C THR A 100 1.52 -8.36 -15.11
N LEU A 101 1.13 -7.19 -15.64
CA LEU A 101 0.26 -6.25 -14.95
C LEU A 101 -1.11 -6.21 -15.67
N PRO A 102 -2.22 -6.05 -14.93
CA PRO A 102 -3.53 -5.88 -15.56
C PRO A 102 -3.56 -4.61 -16.41
N ASN A 103 -4.30 -4.62 -17.52
CA ASN A 103 -4.44 -3.44 -18.40
C ASN A 103 -5.04 -2.23 -17.64
N GLU A 104 -5.81 -2.51 -16.59
CA GLU A 104 -6.41 -1.55 -15.68
C GLU A 104 -5.39 -0.69 -14.93
N ILE A 105 -4.11 -1.06 -14.89
CA ILE A 105 -3.06 -0.17 -14.36
C ILE A 105 -3.01 1.16 -15.13
N GLY A 106 -3.39 1.17 -16.41
CA GLY A 106 -3.51 2.41 -17.20
C GLY A 106 -4.62 3.36 -16.73
N LYS A 107 -5.49 2.94 -15.80
CA LYS A 107 -6.49 3.82 -15.16
C LYS A 107 -5.88 4.67 -14.05
N LEU A 108 -4.65 4.40 -13.61
CA LEU A 108 -4.00 5.11 -12.50
C LEU A 108 -3.45 6.47 -12.95
N GLN A 109 -4.34 7.45 -13.11
CA GLN A 109 -4.00 8.77 -13.68
C GLN A 109 -2.97 9.57 -12.87
N LYS A 110 -2.79 9.25 -11.59
CA LYS A 110 -1.85 9.94 -10.68
C LYS A 110 -0.56 9.15 -10.42
N LEU A 111 -0.42 7.96 -10.99
CA LEU A 111 0.77 7.13 -10.79
C LEU A 111 1.96 7.79 -11.48
N HIS A 112 2.97 8.15 -10.70
CA HIS A 112 4.22 8.69 -11.21
C HIS A 112 5.41 7.77 -10.93
N THR A 113 5.26 6.79 -10.03
CA THR A 113 6.34 5.87 -9.69
C THR A 113 5.84 4.43 -9.70
N LEU A 114 6.43 3.60 -10.57
CA LEU A 114 6.30 2.15 -10.56
C LEU A 114 7.69 1.54 -10.37
N ASN A 115 7.95 0.95 -9.20
CA ASN A 115 9.18 0.20 -8.97
C ASN A 115 8.88 -1.30 -9.20
N SER A 116 9.54 -1.90 -10.18
CA SER A 116 9.36 -3.31 -10.54
C SER A 116 10.70 -4.01 -10.79
N TYR A 117 11.74 -3.54 -10.11
CA TYR A 117 13.07 -4.13 -10.14
C TYR A 117 13.03 -5.62 -9.75
N ASP A 118 13.89 -6.42 -10.39
CA ASP A 118 13.99 -7.86 -10.19
C ASP A 118 12.66 -8.61 -10.46
N ILE A 119 11.92 -8.16 -11.49
CA ILE A 119 10.78 -8.88 -12.04
C ILE A 119 10.99 -9.06 -13.56
N PRO A 120 11.77 -10.08 -13.98
CA PRO A 120 12.20 -10.23 -15.37
C PRO A 120 11.04 -10.26 -16.38
N ALA A 121 9.92 -10.88 -16.01
CA ALA A 121 8.75 -10.98 -16.88
C ALA A 121 8.10 -9.60 -17.18
N LEU A 122 8.14 -8.67 -16.23
CA LEU A 122 7.66 -7.31 -16.46
C LEU A 122 8.66 -6.50 -17.28
N LYS A 123 9.96 -6.67 -17.04
CA LYS A 123 11.01 -6.04 -17.85
C LYS A 123 10.89 -6.42 -19.33
N SER A 124 10.64 -7.70 -19.64
CA SER A 124 10.38 -8.15 -21.02
C SER A 124 9.13 -7.52 -21.66
N GLN A 125 8.22 -6.96 -20.86
CA GLN A 125 7.00 -6.27 -21.31
C GLN A 125 7.06 -4.75 -21.16
N GLU A 126 8.25 -4.18 -20.93
CA GLU A 126 8.46 -2.76 -20.64
C GLU A 126 7.72 -1.83 -21.61
N LYS A 127 7.83 -2.03 -22.93
CA LYS A 127 7.14 -1.19 -23.94
C LYS A 127 5.62 -1.21 -23.78
N LYS A 128 5.04 -2.37 -23.45
CA LYS A 128 3.59 -2.51 -23.21
C LYS A 128 3.21 -1.75 -21.95
N ILE A 129 4.00 -1.87 -20.88
CA ILE A 129 3.74 -1.19 -19.60
C ILE A 129 3.89 0.32 -19.77
N GLN A 130 4.93 0.81 -20.43
CA GLN A 130 5.12 2.22 -20.77
C GLN A 130 3.93 2.79 -21.55
N LYS A 131 3.36 2.04 -22.50
CA LYS A 131 2.16 2.47 -23.23
C LYS A 131 0.92 2.59 -22.34
N LEU A 132 0.79 1.74 -21.31
CA LEU A 132 -0.33 1.78 -20.39
C LEU A 132 -0.22 2.96 -19.41
N ILE A 133 0.98 3.27 -18.92
CA ILE A 133 1.24 4.32 -17.92
C ILE A 133 2.34 5.28 -18.39
N PRO A 134 2.14 6.03 -19.50
CA PRO A 134 3.18 6.80 -20.17
C PRO A 134 3.73 7.97 -19.36
N LYS A 135 3.05 8.37 -18.29
CA LYS A 135 3.45 9.47 -17.40
C LYS A 135 4.24 8.99 -16.17
N ALA A 136 4.29 7.69 -15.91
CA ALA A 136 4.97 7.14 -14.76
C ALA A 136 6.44 6.88 -15.06
N SER A 137 7.32 7.23 -14.11
CA SER A 137 8.66 6.67 -14.07
C SER A 137 8.55 5.19 -13.73
N ILE A 138 9.19 4.34 -14.54
CA ILE A 138 9.20 2.91 -14.33
C ILE A 138 10.64 2.49 -14.06
N ASP A 139 10.90 2.09 -12.82
CA ASP A 139 12.22 1.65 -12.40
C ASP A 139 12.30 0.13 -12.51
N PHE A 140 12.96 -0.32 -13.58
CA PHE A 140 13.36 -1.71 -13.78
C PHE A 140 14.83 -1.97 -13.40
N ILE A 141 15.58 -0.92 -13.05
CA ILE A 141 17.02 -0.97 -12.79
C ILE A 141 17.28 -0.55 -11.34
N ASP A 142 18.21 -1.23 -10.67
CA ASP A 142 18.64 -0.87 -9.32
C ASP A 142 19.34 0.50 -9.34
N ILE A 143 18.75 1.51 -8.72
CA ILE A 143 19.46 2.76 -8.41
C ILE A 143 19.97 2.67 -6.97
N LYS A 144 20.79 1.65 -6.70
CA LYS A 144 21.70 1.63 -5.55
C LYS A 144 23.05 1.07 -6.01
N ARG A 145 23.97 2.00 -6.26
CA ARG A 145 25.40 1.80 -5.99
C ARG A 145 25.61 1.77 -4.48
#